data_AF-A0AAE3YPV4-F1
#
_entry.id   AF-A0AAE3YPV4-F1
#
_cell.length_a   1.000
_cell.length_b   1.000
_cell.length_c   1.000
_cell.angle_alpha   90.00
_cell.angle_beta   90.00
_cell.angle_gamma   90.00
#
_symmetry.space_group_name_H-M   'P 1'
#
loop_
_entity.id
_entity.type
_entity.pdbx_description
1 polymer ?
#
loop_
_entity_poly.entity_id
_entity_poly.type
_entity_poly.pdbx_seq_one_letter_code
_entity_poly.pdbx_strand_id
1 'polypeptide(L)'
;MNDVRKVDTADAAARVAVDEAVLASLRGTFAVGGCIIDNGTGTVVKTMHNEVLRTHPDSDAGFLLHDPTAHGERQLVDWYFANRRPLHLPDPSQLTVVTSLDPCAMCAGALLTAGFNVGVSAIDTYAGINYDERCEFPTLPADVQRRAKETFGYYAVTAPCRRAHRGGTLTVFADQAIAADTLELSQLVFAGSVNNVRTSDNESGRAPADMRDPVHLPSDDPIRLALQTLYPDTLTTRSAHPRFPGPELLPHLTAVADQAANRGSARNAVALLDPFGNLLSCTGGAEARSPIRTAFLESTRDYAQLRWNLMNDSDRSVRDTAAATLTHAKYCTFVHLVAPDPSRAAGVMTFGAYGSTMEGAVPQAFPSSFQYIRTPAGVTDFDIASLAARMPPFYCQDVELAPMRVLNPELAAQGASTAPGRVGH
;
A
#
# COMPACT_ATOMS: atom_id res chain seq x y z
N MET A 1 19.81 -21.84 16.40
CA MET A 1 20.36 -20.49 16.61
C MET A 1 20.70 -19.96 15.24
N ASN A 2 19.88 -19.07 14.67
CA ASN A 2 20.21 -18.45 13.39
C ASN A 2 21.38 -17.50 13.62
N ASP A 3 22.36 -17.56 12.72
CA ASP A 3 23.53 -16.71 12.75
C ASP A 3 23.09 -15.24 12.76
N VAL A 4 23.45 -14.50 13.81
CA VAL A 4 23.04 -13.10 13.96
C VAL A 4 23.93 -12.28 13.03
N ARG A 5 23.44 -11.97 11.82
CA ARG A 5 24.14 -11.11 10.86
C ARG A 5 24.28 -9.72 11.48
N LYS A 6 25.52 -9.30 11.72
CA LYS A 6 25.86 -7.92 12.11
C LYS A 6 26.47 -7.19 10.94
N VAL A 7 26.20 -5.90 10.86
CA VAL A 7 26.82 -4.95 9.94
C VAL A 7 27.42 -3.80 10.75
N ASP A 8 28.55 -3.27 10.29
CA ASP A 8 29.32 -2.23 10.96
C ASP A 8 29.54 -0.99 10.08
N THR A 9 29.01 -1.01 8.84
CA THR A 9 29.14 0.07 7.88
C THR A 9 27.83 0.37 7.14
N ALA A 10 27.71 1.60 6.64
CA ALA A 10 26.60 1.99 5.75
C ALA A 10 26.53 1.11 4.49
N ASP A 11 27.69 0.79 3.89
CA ASP A 11 27.74 -0.05 2.70
C ASP A 11 27.28 -1.48 2.98
N ALA A 12 27.73 -2.10 4.07
CA ALA A 12 27.27 -3.44 4.44
C ALA A 12 25.75 -3.46 4.73
N ALA A 13 25.23 -2.43 5.39
CA ALA A 13 23.80 -2.27 5.63
C ALA A 13 23.00 -2.14 4.33
N ALA A 14 23.42 -1.25 3.42
CA ALA A 14 22.79 -1.07 2.11
C ALA A 14 22.89 -2.35 1.26
N ARG A 15 24.03 -3.06 1.31
CA ARG A 15 24.22 -4.31 0.59
C ARG A 15 23.23 -5.39 1.03
N VAL A 16 22.89 -5.47 2.32
CA VAL A 16 21.82 -6.38 2.81
C VAL A 16 20.49 -6.09 2.12
N ALA A 17 20.11 -4.81 2.01
CA ALA A 17 18.87 -4.41 1.34
C ALA A 17 18.92 -4.69 -0.17
N VAL A 18 20.08 -4.50 -0.81
CA VAL A 18 20.29 -4.79 -2.23
C VAL A 18 20.26 -6.30 -2.51
N ASP A 19 20.80 -7.13 -1.62
CA ASP A 19 20.72 -8.59 -1.73
C ASP A 19 19.23 -9.03 -1.80
N GLU A 20 18.37 -8.44 -0.96
CA GLU A 20 16.91 -8.66 -1.02
C GLU A 20 16.28 -8.12 -2.32
N ALA A 21 16.73 -6.98 -2.84
CA ALA A 21 16.26 -6.47 -4.13
C ALA A 21 16.61 -7.43 -5.30
N VAL A 22 17.80 -8.03 -5.27
CA VAL A 22 18.20 -9.09 -6.21
C VAL A 22 17.29 -10.30 -6.06
N LEU A 23 16.98 -10.74 -4.84
CA LEU A 23 16.05 -11.85 -4.60
C LEU A 23 14.65 -11.56 -5.16
N ALA A 24 14.12 -10.35 -4.98
CA ALA A 24 12.86 -9.94 -5.60
C ALA A 24 12.92 -9.99 -7.14
N SER A 25 14.01 -9.51 -7.73
CA SER A 25 14.21 -9.58 -9.19
C SER A 25 14.19 -11.03 -9.70
N LEU A 26 14.90 -11.93 -9.02
CA LEU A 26 14.91 -13.37 -9.33
C LEU A 26 13.54 -14.03 -9.15
N ARG A 27 12.69 -13.45 -8.29
CA ARG A 27 11.29 -13.86 -8.09
C ARG A 27 10.32 -13.10 -8.99
N GLY A 28 10.76 -12.38 -10.02
CA GLY A 28 9.88 -11.77 -11.02
C GLY A 28 8.95 -10.69 -10.48
N THR A 29 9.31 -10.02 -9.38
CA THR A 29 8.56 -8.88 -8.83
C THR A 29 9.43 -7.62 -8.77
N PHE A 30 8.91 -6.50 -8.26
CA PHE A 30 9.65 -5.24 -8.20
C PHE A 30 10.93 -5.43 -7.40
N ALA A 31 12.10 -5.18 -8.00
CA ALA A 31 13.39 -5.41 -7.37
C ALA A 31 13.71 -4.32 -6.33
N VAL A 32 13.01 -4.40 -5.19
CA VAL A 32 13.17 -3.54 -4.02
C VAL A 32 13.27 -4.44 -2.80
N GLY A 33 14.24 -4.15 -1.95
CA GLY A 33 14.50 -4.90 -0.73
C GLY A 33 14.86 -4.00 0.43
N GLY A 34 14.74 -4.53 1.64
CA GLY A 34 15.10 -3.80 2.84
C GLY A 34 15.42 -4.67 4.03
N CYS A 35 15.94 -4.03 5.07
CA CYS A 35 16.21 -4.66 6.34
C CYS A 35 15.97 -3.72 7.53
N ILE A 36 15.63 -4.29 8.68
CA ILE A 36 15.62 -3.58 9.96
C ILE A 36 16.98 -3.79 10.63
N ILE A 37 17.63 -2.71 11.04
CA ILE A 37 18.89 -2.72 11.78
C ILE A 37 18.67 -2.07 13.14
N ASP A 38 19.23 -2.69 14.19
CA ASP A 38 19.34 -2.07 15.50
C ASP A 38 20.49 -1.06 15.53
N ASN A 39 20.17 0.21 15.76
CA ASN A 39 21.13 1.31 15.70
C ASN A 39 22.23 1.21 16.76
N GLY A 40 21.93 0.60 17.91
CA GLY A 40 22.88 0.45 19.01
C GLY A 40 23.89 -0.67 18.79
N THR A 41 23.55 -1.68 17.98
CA THR A 41 24.36 -2.90 17.88
C THR A 41 24.81 -3.24 16.46
N GLY A 42 24.25 -2.61 15.43
CA GLY A 42 24.46 -2.99 14.02
C GLY A 42 23.85 -4.34 13.65
N THR A 43 23.00 -4.91 14.52
CA THR A 43 22.38 -6.21 14.27
C THR A 43 21.29 -6.09 13.21
N VAL A 44 21.33 -6.93 12.18
CA VAL A 44 20.23 -7.08 11.22
C VAL A 44 19.13 -7.91 11.89
N VAL A 45 18.02 -7.25 12.23
CA VAL A 45 16.88 -7.84 12.93
C VAL A 45 16.02 -8.66 11.96
N LYS A 46 15.79 -8.14 10.76
CA LYS A 46 14.98 -8.79 9.72
C LYS A 46 15.33 -8.25 8.34
N THR A 47 15.27 -9.11 7.34
CA THR A 47 15.33 -8.74 5.91
C THR A 47 14.05 -9.18 5.21
N MET A 48 13.61 -8.41 4.22
CA MET A 48 12.47 -8.73 3.36
C MET A 48 12.63 -8.05 1.99
N HIS A 49 12.13 -8.70 0.96
CA HIS A 49 12.01 -8.16 -0.38
C HIS A 49 10.55 -7.93 -0.76
N ASN A 50 10.33 -7.18 -1.83
CA ASN A 50 9.00 -7.01 -2.42
C ASN A 50 8.38 -8.36 -2.80
N GLU A 51 7.07 -8.50 -2.58
CA GLU A 51 6.28 -9.72 -2.81
C GLU A 51 4.93 -9.37 -3.47
N VAL A 52 4.89 -8.29 -4.26
CA VAL A 52 3.67 -7.81 -4.93
C VAL A 52 3.15 -8.84 -5.93
N LEU A 53 4.05 -9.41 -6.73
CA LEU A 53 3.74 -10.51 -7.65
C LEU A 53 4.27 -11.83 -7.09
N ARG A 54 3.52 -12.91 -7.31
CA ARG A 54 3.96 -14.28 -7.01
C ARG A 54 3.60 -15.24 -8.13
N THR A 55 4.48 -16.20 -8.38
CA THR A 55 4.16 -17.41 -9.14
C THR A 55 3.34 -18.38 -8.28
N HIS A 56 2.53 -19.19 -8.94
CA HIS A 56 2.04 -20.43 -8.35
C HIS A 56 2.86 -21.62 -8.90
N PRO A 57 3.37 -22.53 -8.05
CA PRO A 57 4.29 -23.60 -8.48
C PRO A 57 3.71 -24.56 -9.54
N ASP A 58 2.38 -24.67 -9.60
CA ASP A 58 1.66 -25.65 -10.43
C ASP A 58 0.69 -25.02 -11.45
N SER A 59 0.85 -23.72 -11.76
CA SER A 59 0.00 -23.01 -12.73
C SER A 59 0.78 -22.67 -13.98
N ASP A 60 0.17 -22.91 -15.16
CA ASP A 60 0.65 -22.36 -16.43
C ASP A 60 0.43 -20.83 -16.51
N ALA A 61 -0.37 -20.26 -15.61
CA ALA A 61 -0.48 -18.82 -15.44
C ALA A 61 0.82 -18.32 -14.81
N GLY A 62 1.47 -17.35 -15.46
CA GLY A 62 2.71 -16.73 -14.95
C GLY A 62 2.52 -15.98 -13.63
N PHE A 63 3.32 -14.93 -13.44
CA PHE A 63 3.21 -14.09 -12.25
C PHE A 63 1.86 -13.37 -12.20
N LEU A 64 1.18 -13.45 -11.05
CA LEU A 64 -0.07 -12.71 -10.79
C LEU A 64 0.10 -11.82 -9.56
N LEU A 65 -0.65 -10.72 -9.53
CA LEU A 65 -0.77 -9.83 -8.37
C LEU A 65 -1.27 -10.62 -7.16
N HIS A 66 -0.45 -10.67 -6.11
CA HIS A 66 -0.75 -11.37 -4.87
C HIS A 66 -1.13 -10.41 -3.74
N ASP A 67 -0.35 -9.33 -3.55
CA ASP A 67 -0.67 -8.26 -2.60
C ASP A 67 -0.04 -6.95 -3.08
N PRO A 68 -0.82 -5.97 -3.60
CA PRO A 68 -0.29 -4.71 -4.12
C PRO A 68 0.40 -3.85 -3.05
N THR A 69 0.25 -4.20 -1.77
CA THR A 69 0.89 -3.50 -0.65
C THR A 69 2.15 -4.18 -0.14
N ALA A 70 2.52 -5.35 -0.66
CA ALA A 70 3.63 -6.17 -0.18
C ALA A 70 5.02 -5.64 -0.62
N HIS A 71 5.26 -4.36 -0.44
CA HIS A 71 6.58 -3.76 -0.57
C HIS A 71 7.48 -4.18 0.60
N GLY A 72 8.79 -4.28 0.37
CA GLY A 72 9.74 -4.76 1.38
C GLY A 72 9.64 -3.98 2.68
N GLU A 73 9.61 -2.65 2.62
CA GLU A 73 9.53 -1.78 3.79
C GLU A 73 8.21 -1.95 4.55
N ARG A 74 7.10 -2.07 3.82
CA ARG A 74 5.77 -2.25 4.41
C ARG A 74 5.68 -3.59 5.15
N GLN A 75 6.20 -4.64 4.54
CA GLN A 75 6.24 -5.97 5.16
C GLN A 75 7.14 -5.99 6.41
N LEU A 76 8.26 -5.27 6.40
CA LEU A 76 9.13 -5.12 7.57
C LEU A 76 8.41 -4.48 8.75
N VAL A 77 7.66 -3.40 8.51
CA VAL A 77 6.85 -2.76 9.56
C VAL A 77 5.83 -3.73 10.15
N ASP A 78 5.07 -4.44 9.30
CA ASP A 78 4.08 -5.41 9.78
C ASP A 78 4.70 -6.56 10.56
N TRP A 79 5.83 -7.08 10.09
CA TRP A 79 6.60 -8.09 10.80
C TRP A 79 7.07 -7.58 12.15
N TYR A 80 7.58 -6.34 12.23
CA TYR A 80 8.02 -5.75 13.49
C TYR A 80 6.88 -5.71 14.49
N PHE A 81 5.70 -5.17 14.13
CA PHE A 81 4.58 -5.06 15.07
C PHE A 81 4.02 -6.42 15.49
N ALA A 82 4.08 -7.43 14.61
CA ALA A 82 3.72 -8.80 14.95
C ALA A 82 4.71 -9.48 15.92
N ASN A 83 5.99 -9.07 15.92
CA ASN A 83 7.07 -9.76 16.63
C ASN A 83 7.72 -8.96 17.78
N ARG A 84 7.44 -7.65 17.91
CA ARG A 84 8.11 -6.76 18.88
C ARG A 84 8.01 -7.22 20.33
N ARG A 85 6.85 -7.77 20.73
CA ARG A 85 6.62 -8.29 22.09
C ARG A 85 7.36 -9.61 22.33
N PRO A 86 7.13 -10.68 21.54
CA PRO A 86 7.80 -11.96 21.79
C PRO A 86 9.33 -11.90 21.62
N LEU A 87 9.83 -11.02 20.74
CA LEU A 87 11.27 -10.87 20.50
C LEU A 87 11.92 -9.74 21.31
N HIS A 88 11.16 -9.02 22.16
CA HIS A 88 11.65 -7.88 22.93
C HIS A 88 12.41 -6.86 22.07
N LEU A 89 11.86 -6.54 20.89
CA LEU A 89 12.53 -5.64 19.94
C LEU A 89 12.55 -4.19 20.50
N PRO A 90 13.62 -3.42 20.22
CA PRO A 90 13.68 -2.00 20.54
C PRO A 90 12.51 -1.21 19.94
N ASP A 91 12.25 -0.01 20.45
CA ASP A 91 11.26 0.89 19.86
C ASP A 91 11.66 1.28 18.44
N PRO A 92 10.71 1.58 17.53
CA PRO A 92 11.02 1.90 16.14
C PRO A 92 12.04 3.05 15.95
N SER A 93 12.05 4.02 16.86
CA SER A 93 13.00 5.15 16.84
C SER A 93 14.45 4.76 17.13
N GLN A 94 14.67 3.56 17.68
CA GLN A 94 15.99 2.97 17.93
C GLN A 94 16.42 2.03 16.79
N LEU A 95 15.59 1.90 15.75
CA LEU A 95 15.80 1.02 14.63
C LEU A 95 15.85 1.85 13.33
N THR A 96 16.68 1.42 12.38
CA THR A 96 16.67 1.95 11.02
C THR A 96 16.17 0.88 10.05
N VAL A 97 15.19 1.24 9.22
CA VAL A 97 14.88 0.47 8.02
C VAL A 97 15.79 0.95 6.90
N VAL A 98 16.71 0.10 6.45
CA VAL A 98 17.55 0.38 5.28
C VAL A 98 16.86 -0.22 4.05
N THR A 99 16.70 0.58 3.00
CA THR A 99 16.04 0.18 1.75
C THR A 99 16.94 0.41 0.54
N SER A 100 16.84 -0.47 -0.45
CA SER A 100 17.60 -0.39 -1.70
C SER A 100 17.19 0.82 -2.56
N LEU A 101 15.95 1.29 -2.43
CA LEU A 101 15.37 2.36 -3.23
C LEU A 101 14.53 3.30 -2.36
N ASP A 102 14.47 4.59 -2.70
CA ASP A 102 13.67 5.58 -1.99
C ASP A 102 12.23 5.10 -1.78
N PRO A 103 11.74 5.05 -0.53
CA PRO A 103 10.39 4.57 -0.24
C PRO A 103 9.35 5.35 -1.03
N CYS A 104 8.49 4.62 -1.75
CA CYS A 104 7.33 5.22 -2.38
C CYS A 104 6.38 5.83 -1.32
N ALA A 105 5.42 6.66 -1.73
CA ALA A 105 4.49 7.31 -0.79
C ALA A 105 3.80 6.35 0.19
N MET A 106 3.49 5.11 -0.22
CA MET A 106 2.97 4.07 0.67
C MET A 106 3.98 3.71 1.76
N CYS A 107 5.18 3.28 1.36
CA CYS A 107 6.24 2.84 2.26
C CYS A 107 6.70 3.96 3.19
N ALA A 108 6.90 5.16 2.67
CA ALA A 108 7.27 6.32 3.46
C ALA A 108 6.21 6.66 4.51
N GLY A 109 4.93 6.70 4.10
CA GLY A 109 3.82 6.92 5.02
C GLY A 109 3.73 5.84 6.11
N ALA A 110 4.02 4.58 5.77
CA ALA A 110 4.08 3.46 6.71
C ALA A 110 5.22 3.61 7.73
N LEU A 111 6.45 3.86 7.25
CA LEU A 111 7.64 4.04 8.08
C LEU A 111 7.49 5.23 9.04
N LEU A 112 6.99 6.36 8.55
CA LEU A 112 6.71 7.55 9.35
C LEU A 112 5.59 7.29 10.35
N THR A 113 4.53 6.58 9.98
CA THR A 113 3.44 6.21 10.91
C THR A 113 3.96 5.31 12.04
N ALA A 114 4.83 4.37 11.71
CA ALA A 114 5.46 3.46 12.66
C ALA A 114 6.56 4.10 13.53
N GLY A 115 7.21 5.16 13.04
CA GLY A 115 8.25 5.89 13.77
C GLY A 115 9.67 5.36 13.58
N PHE A 116 9.95 4.70 12.46
CA PHE A 116 11.30 4.21 12.13
C PHE A 116 12.20 5.33 11.60
N ASN A 117 13.51 5.20 11.86
CA ASN A 117 14.53 5.88 11.04
C ASN A 117 14.69 5.13 9.70
N VAL A 118 15.17 5.81 8.66
CA VAL A 118 15.24 5.24 7.31
C VAL A 118 16.57 5.56 6.65
N GLY A 119 17.25 4.53 6.16
CA GLY A 119 18.47 4.66 5.35
C GLY A 119 18.18 4.29 3.90
N VAL A 120 18.49 5.17 2.96
CA VAL A 120 18.17 4.99 1.54
C VAL A 120 19.43 4.87 0.70
N SER A 121 19.51 3.81 -0.11
CA SER A 121 20.56 3.63 -1.12
C SER A 121 20.29 4.48 -2.37
N ALA A 122 19.42 4.04 -3.28
CA ALA A 122 19.09 4.75 -4.52
C ALA A 122 17.91 5.70 -4.37
N ILE A 123 17.88 6.79 -5.15
CA ILE A 123 16.71 7.69 -5.22
C ILE A 123 15.76 7.19 -6.31
N ASP A 124 14.46 7.18 -6.02
CA ASP A 124 13.38 7.00 -6.98
C ASP A 124 12.77 8.37 -7.32
N THR A 125 13.08 8.87 -8.51
CA THR A 125 12.61 10.16 -9.01
C THR A 125 11.16 10.14 -9.52
N TYR A 126 10.46 9.02 -9.33
CA TYR A 126 9.17 8.78 -9.96
C TYR A 126 8.07 8.43 -8.95
N ALA A 127 8.27 7.41 -8.10
CA ALA A 127 7.29 7.04 -7.06
C ALA A 127 7.76 7.38 -5.62
N GLY A 128 9.06 7.65 -5.44
CA GLY A 128 9.70 7.99 -4.17
C GLY A 128 9.22 9.33 -3.59
N ILE A 129 9.25 9.48 -2.26
CA ILE A 129 8.85 10.75 -1.62
C ILE A 129 9.91 11.86 -1.73
N ASN A 130 11.14 11.50 -2.08
CA ASN A 130 12.23 12.43 -2.39
C ASN A 130 12.49 12.48 -3.90
N TYR A 131 11.42 12.40 -4.69
CA TYR A 131 11.49 12.39 -6.15
C TYR A 131 12.18 13.62 -6.76
N ASP A 132 12.24 14.74 -6.03
CA ASP A 132 12.90 15.98 -6.45
C ASP A 132 14.36 16.09 -5.99
N GLU A 133 14.86 15.07 -5.26
CA GLU A 133 16.22 14.94 -4.73
C GLU A 133 16.63 16.00 -3.69
N ARG A 134 15.70 16.85 -3.24
CA ARG A 134 15.99 18.00 -2.37
C ARG A 134 15.93 17.67 -0.88
N CYS A 135 15.35 16.53 -0.51
CA CYS A 135 15.03 16.17 0.87
C CYS A 135 14.08 17.17 1.55
N GLU A 136 13.25 17.84 0.74
CA GLU A 136 12.19 18.75 1.21
C GLU A 136 10.86 18.00 1.41
N PHE A 137 10.72 16.83 0.78
CA PHE A 137 9.56 15.94 0.86
C PHE A 137 8.22 16.64 0.57
N PRO A 138 8.08 17.29 -0.60
CA PRO A 138 6.94 18.17 -0.91
C PRO A 138 5.58 17.46 -0.87
N THR A 139 5.55 16.13 -1.04
CA THR A 139 4.36 15.31 -0.89
C THR A 139 3.81 15.27 0.54
N LEU A 140 4.69 15.35 1.55
CA LEU A 140 4.29 15.13 2.93
C LEU A 140 3.60 16.37 3.52
N PRO A 141 2.67 16.21 4.47
CA PRO A 141 2.13 17.33 5.26
C PRO A 141 3.21 17.98 6.13
N ALA A 142 3.09 19.27 6.46
CA ALA A 142 4.17 20.05 7.10
C ALA A 142 4.78 19.42 8.36
N ASP A 143 3.97 18.92 9.30
CA ASP A 143 4.48 18.25 10.50
C ASP A 143 5.16 16.91 10.18
N VAL A 144 4.69 16.22 9.14
CA VAL A 144 5.23 14.95 8.66
C VAL A 144 6.54 15.20 7.90
N GLN A 145 6.66 16.29 7.15
CA GLN A 145 7.91 16.73 6.50
C GLN A 145 9.03 16.93 7.51
N ARG A 146 8.74 17.64 8.62
CA ARG A 146 9.73 17.86 9.68
C ARG A 146 10.29 16.54 10.20
N ARG A 147 9.40 15.59 10.52
CA ARG A 147 9.82 14.26 10.97
C ARG A 147 10.60 13.50 9.90
N ALA A 148 10.21 13.57 8.63
CA ALA A 148 10.94 12.92 7.54
C ALA A 148 12.36 13.50 7.40
N LYS A 149 12.52 14.82 7.49
CA LYS A 149 13.84 15.49 7.49
C LYS A 149 14.75 15.04 8.63
N GLU A 150 14.19 14.67 9.77
CA GLU A 150 14.95 14.16 10.93
C GLU A 150 15.31 12.68 10.80
N THR A 151 14.44 11.88 10.17
CA THR A 151 14.49 10.40 10.24
C THR A 151 14.92 9.72 8.94
N PHE A 152 14.80 10.36 7.78
CA PHE A 152 15.16 9.78 6.47
C PHE A 152 16.52 10.29 6.01
N GLY A 153 17.55 9.43 6.08
CA GLY A 153 18.88 9.70 5.55
C GLY A 153 19.13 9.00 4.21
N TYR A 154 19.73 9.73 3.27
CA TYR A 154 20.17 9.24 1.97
C TYR A 154 21.69 9.17 1.99
N TYR A 155 22.23 7.95 2.01
CA TYR A 155 23.66 7.73 2.26
C TYR A 155 24.56 8.48 1.27
N ALA A 156 25.71 8.96 1.75
CA ALA A 156 26.78 9.40 0.86
C ALA A 156 27.22 8.25 -0.05
N VAL A 157 27.75 8.57 -1.23
CA VAL A 157 28.22 7.57 -2.20
C VAL A 157 29.64 7.93 -2.59
N THR A 158 30.53 6.95 -2.53
CA THR A 158 31.94 7.12 -2.89
C THR A 158 32.13 7.32 -4.41
N ALA A 159 33.38 7.49 -4.85
CA ALA A 159 33.69 7.56 -6.27
C ALA A 159 33.33 6.24 -6.98
N PRO A 160 32.92 6.28 -8.27
CA PRO A 160 32.90 7.46 -9.15
C PRO A 160 31.65 8.37 -9.01
N CYS A 161 30.55 7.91 -8.40
CA CYS A 161 29.29 8.68 -8.35
C CYS A 161 29.38 9.97 -7.51
N ARG A 162 30.11 9.95 -6.38
CA ARG A 162 30.37 11.10 -5.50
C ARG A 162 29.11 11.89 -5.08
N ARG A 163 28.17 11.23 -4.42
CA ARG A 163 26.99 11.87 -3.80
C ARG A 163 27.28 12.18 -2.32
N ALA A 164 26.97 13.38 -1.85
CA ALA A 164 27.01 13.69 -0.41
C ALA A 164 25.78 13.12 0.32
N HIS A 165 25.93 12.80 1.61
CA HIS A 165 24.79 12.44 2.47
C HIS A 165 23.76 13.57 2.51
N ARG A 166 22.47 13.23 2.55
CA ARG A 166 21.37 14.19 2.72
C ARG A 166 20.30 13.68 3.68
N GLY A 167 19.57 14.60 4.30
CA GLY A 167 18.44 14.30 5.18
C GLY A 167 18.86 13.98 6.62
N GLY A 168 18.11 13.10 7.26
CA GLY A 168 18.18 12.77 8.67
C GLY A 168 19.50 12.14 9.10
N THR A 169 19.98 12.55 10.28
CA THR A 169 21.22 12.05 10.90
C THR A 169 20.97 10.92 11.91
N LEU A 170 19.70 10.60 12.20
CA LEU A 170 19.31 9.48 13.08
C LEU A 170 19.42 8.11 12.40
N THR A 171 19.71 8.10 11.10
CA THR A 171 19.96 6.90 10.29
C THR A 171 21.21 6.17 10.78
N VAL A 172 21.15 4.84 10.88
CA VAL A 172 22.32 4.03 11.22
C VAL A 172 23.46 4.29 10.23
N PHE A 173 24.67 4.55 10.73
CA PHE A 173 25.87 4.86 9.94
C PHE A 173 25.75 6.11 9.02
N ALA A 174 24.97 7.12 9.43
CA ALA A 174 24.74 8.34 8.62
C ALA A 174 26.01 9.12 8.23
N ASP A 175 27.10 8.98 8.98
CA ASP A 175 28.39 9.63 8.73
C ASP A 175 29.29 8.86 7.74
N GLN A 176 28.84 7.69 7.28
CA GLN A 176 29.55 6.85 6.34
C GLN A 176 28.95 6.91 4.93
N ALA A 177 29.71 6.42 3.95
CA ALA A 177 29.29 6.33 2.56
C ALA A 177 29.07 4.87 2.13
N ILE A 178 28.12 4.65 1.23
CA ILE A 178 28.00 3.42 0.47
C ILE A 178 28.93 3.45 -0.75
N ALA A 179 29.32 2.29 -1.23
CA ALA A 179 30.09 2.16 -2.45
C ALA A 179 29.23 2.44 -3.69
N ALA A 180 29.86 2.94 -4.75
CA ALA A 180 29.18 3.26 -6.00
C ALA A 180 28.55 2.03 -6.67
N ASP A 181 29.17 0.86 -6.54
CA ASP A 181 28.63 -0.41 -7.03
C ASP A 181 27.37 -0.85 -6.28
N THR A 182 27.29 -0.61 -4.97
CA THR A 182 26.06 -0.83 -4.18
C THR A 182 24.92 0.06 -4.67
N LEU A 183 25.18 1.33 -4.96
CA LEU A 183 24.20 2.24 -5.57
C LEU A 183 23.78 1.75 -6.96
N GLU A 184 24.76 1.51 -7.85
CA GLU A 184 24.51 1.10 -9.24
C GLU A 184 23.71 -0.20 -9.32
N LEU A 185 24.02 -1.19 -8.47
CA LEU A 185 23.28 -2.43 -8.40
C LEU A 185 21.83 -2.19 -7.95
N SER A 186 21.61 -1.33 -6.96
CA SER A 186 20.26 -0.95 -6.51
C SER A 186 19.41 -0.40 -7.66
N GLN A 187 20.00 0.50 -8.45
CA GLN A 187 19.32 1.16 -9.58
C GLN A 187 19.07 0.19 -10.74
N LEU A 188 20.08 -0.62 -11.08
CA LEU A 188 20.03 -1.50 -12.25
C LEU A 188 19.02 -2.62 -12.08
N VAL A 189 18.95 -3.25 -10.90
CA VAL A 189 17.96 -4.33 -10.66
C VAL A 189 16.54 -3.78 -10.67
N PHE A 190 16.32 -2.60 -10.10
CA PHE A 190 15.00 -1.95 -10.14
C PHE A 190 14.59 -1.62 -11.56
N ALA A 191 15.44 -0.90 -12.31
CA ALA A 191 15.18 -0.54 -13.70
C ALA A 191 14.92 -1.76 -14.60
N GLY A 192 15.62 -2.88 -14.33
CA GLY A 192 15.42 -4.14 -15.06
C GLY A 192 14.11 -4.87 -14.74
N SER A 193 13.44 -4.56 -13.63
CA SER A 193 12.21 -5.24 -13.20
C SER A 193 10.92 -4.44 -13.45
N VAL A 194 10.97 -3.11 -13.23
CA VAL A 194 9.77 -2.27 -13.04
C VAL A 194 8.74 -2.35 -14.16
N ASN A 195 9.15 -2.31 -15.43
CA ASN A 195 8.21 -2.28 -16.55
C ASN A 195 7.53 -3.63 -16.80
N ASN A 196 8.26 -4.73 -16.60
CA ASN A 196 7.71 -6.08 -16.77
C ASN A 196 6.65 -6.34 -15.69
N VAL A 197 6.95 -5.94 -14.45
CA VAL A 197 6.04 -6.10 -13.31
C VAL A 197 4.79 -5.24 -13.49
N ARG A 198 4.95 -3.96 -13.87
CA ARG A 198 3.84 -3.05 -14.20
C ARG A 198 2.91 -3.59 -15.28
N THR A 199 3.48 -4.12 -16.36
CA THR A 199 2.69 -4.69 -17.46
C THR A 199 1.92 -5.91 -16.97
N SER A 200 2.60 -6.81 -16.25
CA SER A 200 2.00 -8.04 -15.71
C SER A 200 0.85 -7.75 -14.74
N ASP A 201 0.99 -6.74 -13.89
CA ASP A 201 -0.05 -6.32 -12.95
C ASP A 201 -1.25 -5.68 -13.66
N ASN A 202 -0.99 -4.62 -14.44
CA ASN A 202 -2.02 -3.85 -15.13
C ASN A 202 -2.87 -4.70 -16.08
N GLU A 203 -2.28 -5.71 -16.71
CA GLU A 203 -2.94 -6.59 -17.67
C GLU A 203 -3.53 -7.84 -17.03
N SER A 204 -3.43 -7.98 -15.71
CA SER A 204 -3.83 -9.24 -15.05
C SER A 204 -5.33 -9.52 -15.12
N GLY A 205 -6.20 -8.55 -15.44
CA GLY A 205 -7.67 -8.68 -15.44
C GLY A 205 -8.36 -8.20 -16.72
N ARG A 206 -9.58 -8.71 -16.96
CA ARG A 206 -10.40 -8.38 -18.14
C ARG A 206 -11.08 -7.01 -18.01
N ALA A 207 -11.23 -6.32 -19.13
CA ALA A 207 -12.05 -5.12 -19.17
C ALA A 207 -13.53 -5.46 -18.85
N PRO A 208 -14.31 -4.53 -18.26
CA PRO A 208 -15.70 -4.78 -17.86
C PRO A 208 -16.60 -5.32 -18.97
N ALA A 209 -16.36 -4.91 -20.23
CA ALA A 209 -17.13 -5.40 -21.39
C ALA A 209 -16.96 -6.90 -21.65
N ASP A 210 -15.84 -7.49 -21.21
CA ASP A 210 -15.48 -8.90 -21.42
C ASP A 210 -15.68 -9.75 -20.15
N MET A 211 -16.30 -9.17 -19.11
CA MET A 211 -16.59 -9.81 -17.84
C MET A 211 -18.02 -10.36 -17.79
N ARG A 212 -18.22 -11.31 -16.87
CA ARG A 212 -19.55 -11.80 -16.46
C ARG A 212 -19.86 -11.25 -15.07
N ASP A 213 -21.10 -10.84 -14.86
CA ASP A 213 -21.56 -10.31 -13.57
C ASP A 213 -21.60 -11.44 -12.53
N PRO A 214 -20.82 -11.36 -11.43
CA PRO A 214 -20.74 -12.43 -10.42
C PRO A 214 -22.06 -12.66 -9.68
N VAL A 215 -23.02 -11.73 -9.73
CA VAL A 215 -24.35 -11.92 -9.11
C VAL A 215 -25.12 -13.08 -9.73
N HIS A 216 -24.78 -13.47 -10.96
CA HIS A 216 -25.42 -14.58 -11.68
C HIS A 216 -24.78 -15.94 -11.40
N LEU A 217 -23.71 -16.00 -10.60
CA LEU A 217 -23.12 -17.26 -10.20
C LEU A 217 -24.06 -18.04 -9.26
N PRO A 218 -24.12 -19.38 -9.40
CA PRO A 218 -24.81 -20.25 -8.44
C PRO A 218 -24.39 -19.97 -6.99
N SER A 219 -25.28 -20.23 -6.03
CA SER A 219 -25.00 -19.99 -4.61
C SER A 219 -23.86 -20.84 -4.05
N ASP A 220 -23.61 -21.99 -4.66
CA ASP A 220 -22.55 -22.95 -4.34
C ASP A 220 -21.29 -22.79 -5.20
N ASP A 221 -21.23 -21.76 -6.06
CA ASP A 221 -20.06 -21.48 -6.89
C ASP A 221 -18.85 -21.11 -6.01
N PRO A 222 -17.66 -21.72 -6.23
CA PRO A 222 -16.47 -21.45 -5.42
C PRO A 222 -16.07 -19.97 -5.33
N ILE A 223 -16.27 -19.19 -6.40
CA ILE A 223 -15.95 -17.75 -6.41
C ILE A 223 -16.89 -17.02 -5.45
N ARG A 224 -18.19 -17.35 -5.49
CA ARG A 224 -19.19 -16.74 -4.60
C ARG A 224 -18.95 -17.12 -3.14
N LEU A 225 -18.61 -18.37 -2.87
CA LEU A 225 -18.27 -18.83 -1.51
C LEU A 225 -17.01 -18.15 -0.97
N ALA A 226 -15.98 -17.96 -1.81
CA ALA A 226 -14.78 -17.23 -1.43
C ALA A 226 -15.08 -15.76 -1.12
N LEU A 227 -15.89 -15.09 -1.94
CA LEU A 227 -16.35 -13.71 -1.68
C LEU A 227 -17.16 -13.64 -0.38
N GLN A 228 -18.02 -14.61 -0.09
CA GLN A 228 -18.81 -14.66 1.15
C GLN A 228 -17.94 -14.90 2.39
N THR A 229 -16.85 -15.63 2.24
CA THR A 229 -15.84 -15.82 3.30
C THR A 229 -15.12 -14.51 3.58
N LEU A 230 -14.81 -13.73 2.53
CA LEU A 230 -14.21 -12.41 2.68
C LEU A 230 -15.20 -11.40 3.32
N TYR A 231 -16.45 -11.41 2.86
CA TYR A 231 -17.51 -10.55 3.37
C TYR A 231 -18.88 -11.23 3.26
N PRO A 232 -19.57 -11.54 4.38
CA PRO A 232 -20.82 -12.31 4.35
C PRO A 232 -21.93 -11.71 3.48
N ASP A 233 -22.04 -10.38 3.44
CA ASP A 233 -23.07 -9.68 2.66
C ASP A 233 -22.59 -9.31 1.24
N THR A 234 -21.61 -10.05 0.71
CA THR A 234 -21.18 -9.89 -0.70
C THR A 234 -22.35 -10.18 -1.65
N LEU A 235 -22.42 -9.41 -2.74
CA LEU A 235 -23.42 -9.56 -3.81
C LEU A 235 -24.90 -9.40 -3.35
N THR A 236 -25.16 -9.02 -2.09
CA THR A 236 -26.52 -8.74 -1.60
C THR A 236 -26.95 -7.30 -1.85
N THR A 237 -25.99 -6.42 -2.14
CA THR A 237 -26.20 -5.00 -2.38
C THR A 237 -25.55 -4.61 -3.70
N ARG A 238 -26.28 -3.84 -4.50
CA ARG A 238 -25.82 -3.34 -5.80
C ARG A 238 -26.16 -1.88 -5.96
N SER A 239 -25.17 -1.07 -6.26
CA SER A 239 -25.37 0.31 -6.70
C SER A 239 -25.80 0.33 -8.16
N ALA A 240 -26.73 1.22 -8.50
CA ALA A 240 -27.27 1.34 -9.86
C ALA A 240 -26.19 1.67 -10.90
N HIS A 241 -25.12 2.36 -10.48
CA HIS A 241 -23.96 2.64 -11.30
C HIS A 241 -22.68 2.45 -10.46
N PRO A 242 -21.66 1.72 -10.95
CA PRO A 242 -20.48 1.34 -10.16
C PRO A 242 -19.67 2.53 -9.64
N ARG A 243 -19.71 3.67 -10.34
CA ARG A 243 -19.09 4.95 -9.93
C ARG A 243 -20.04 5.93 -9.23
N PHE A 244 -21.28 5.54 -8.97
CA PHE A 244 -22.27 6.41 -8.31
C PHE A 244 -22.97 5.62 -7.18
N PRO A 245 -22.23 5.29 -6.11
CA PRO A 245 -22.78 4.54 -4.98
C PRO A 245 -23.91 5.30 -4.30
N GLY A 246 -24.93 4.58 -3.85
CA GLY A 246 -26.08 5.13 -3.15
C GLY A 246 -26.10 4.84 -1.64
N PRO A 247 -27.17 5.26 -0.94
CA PRO A 247 -27.35 5.11 0.50
C PRO A 247 -27.29 3.64 0.98
N GLU A 248 -27.50 2.67 0.09
CA GLU A 248 -27.43 1.23 0.38
C GLU A 248 -26.09 0.77 0.96
N LEU A 249 -24.99 1.51 0.75
CA LEU A 249 -23.69 1.16 1.32
C LEU A 249 -23.48 1.59 2.77
N LEU A 250 -24.25 2.57 3.25
CA LEU A 250 -24.00 3.19 4.55
C LEU A 250 -24.16 2.22 5.74
N PRO A 251 -25.15 1.30 5.76
CA PRO A 251 -25.27 0.30 6.83
C PRO A 251 -24.04 -0.60 6.93
N HIS A 252 -23.54 -1.09 5.78
CA HIS A 252 -22.35 -1.94 5.69
C HIS A 252 -21.11 -1.21 6.22
N LEU A 253 -20.85 0.00 5.69
CA LEU A 253 -19.71 0.81 6.06
C LEU A 253 -19.71 1.19 7.55
N THR A 254 -20.87 1.57 8.09
CA THR A 254 -21.01 1.92 9.51
C THR A 254 -20.78 0.71 10.41
N ALA A 255 -21.43 -0.42 10.11
CA ALA A 255 -21.30 -1.63 10.91
C ALA A 255 -19.86 -2.14 10.96
N VAL A 256 -19.17 -2.19 9.82
CA VAL A 256 -17.77 -2.62 9.74
C VAL A 256 -16.84 -1.62 10.45
N ALA A 257 -17.09 -0.32 10.32
CA ALA A 257 -16.31 0.70 11.01
C ALA A 257 -16.47 0.63 12.55
N ASP A 258 -17.69 0.35 13.04
CA ASP A 258 -17.95 0.16 14.47
C ASP A 258 -17.26 -1.10 14.99
N GLN A 259 -17.28 -2.20 14.23
CA GLN A 259 -16.53 -3.41 14.58
C GLN A 259 -15.02 -3.16 14.62
N ALA A 260 -14.47 -2.40 13.68
CA ALA A 260 -13.04 -2.03 13.69
C ALA A 260 -12.70 -1.20 14.94
N ALA A 261 -13.52 -0.20 15.27
CA ALA A 261 -13.35 0.62 16.47
C ALA A 261 -13.38 -0.23 17.74
N ASN A 262 -14.32 -1.17 17.85
CA ASN A 262 -14.43 -2.09 18.99
C ASN A 262 -13.20 -3.00 19.15
N ARG A 263 -12.44 -3.26 18.06
CA ARG A 263 -11.16 -3.98 18.09
C ARG A 263 -9.94 -3.07 18.30
N GLY A 264 -10.15 -1.80 18.60
CA GLY A 264 -9.08 -0.82 18.85
C GLY A 264 -8.45 -0.23 17.58
N SER A 265 -9.14 -0.33 16.44
CA SER A 265 -8.72 0.23 15.15
C SER A 265 -9.44 1.55 14.88
N ALA A 266 -9.08 2.28 13.81
CA ALA A 266 -9.80 3.50 13.47
C ALA A 266 -11.27 3.18 13.12
N ARG A 267 -12.22 4.06 13.51
CA ARG A 267 -13.63 3.94 13.11
C ARG A 267 -13.81 4.31 11.64
N ASN A 268 -13.32 3.45 10.76
CA ASN A 268 -13.35 3.61 9.32
C ASN A 268 -13.54 2.25 8.63
N ALA A 269 -14.06 2.29 7.41
CA ALA A 269 -14.28 1.13 6.56
C ALA A 269 -14.17 1.54 5.08
N VAL A 270 -13.89 0.56 4.23
CA VAL A 270 -13.86 0.71 2.78
C VAL A 270 -14.74 -0.37 2.16
N ALA A 271 -15.69 0.02 1.33
CA ALA A 271 -16.47 -0.87 0.49
C ALA A 271 -15.82 -0.97 -0.89
N LEU A 272 -15.71 -2.18 -1.41
CA LEU A 272 -15.24 -2.47 -2.76
C LEU A 272 -16.42 -2.85 -3.63
N LEU A 273 -16.66 -2.08 -4.69
CA LEU A 273 -17.65 -2.38 -5.71
C LEU A 273 -16.97 -2.89 -6.98
N ASP A 274 -17.53 -3.94 -7.57
CA ASP A 274 -17.10 -4.40 -8.89
C ASP A 274 -17.56 -3.44 -10.02
N PRO A 275 -17.14 -3.67 -11.27
CA PRO A 275 -17.56 -2.85 -12.41
C PRO A 275 -19.07 -2.89 -12.73
N PHE A 276 -19.82 -3.80 -12.10
CA PHE A 276 -21.28 -3.94 -12.27
C PHE A 276 -22.05 -3.24 -11.15
N GLY A 277 -21.34 -2.72 -10.13
CA GLY A 277 -21.88 -2.03 -8.97
C GLY A 277 -22.20 -2.96 -7.79
N ASN A 278 -21.86 -4.25 -7.86
CA ASN A 278 -22.09 -5.18 -6.77
C ASN A 278 -21.08 -4.93 -5.65
N LEU A 279 -21.54 -4.96 -4.40
CA LEU A 279 -20.68 -4.96 -3.23
C LEU A 279 -19.93 -6.28 -3.14
N LEU A 280 -18.61 -6.27 -3.37
CA LEU A 280 -17.76 -7.45 -3.24
C LEU A 280 -17.31 -7.65 -1.79
N SER A 281 -16.89 -6.58 -1.13
CA SER A 281 -16.44 -6.63 0.26
C SER A 281 -16.61 -5.29 0.97
N CYS A 282 -16.69 -5.33 2.30
CA CYS A 282 -16.56 -4.16 3.15
C CYS A 282 -15.59 -4.46 4.29
N THR A 283 -14.47 -3.74 4.33
CA THR A 283 -13.33 -4.06 5.20
C THR A 283 -13.00 -2.89 6.11
N GLY A 284 -12.75 -3.19 7.39
CA GLY A 284 -12.30 -2.23 8.40
C GLY A 284 -10.79 -2.30 8.60
N GLY A 285 -10.23 -1.32 9.31
CA GLY A 285 -8.81 -1.34 9.67
C GLY A 285 -8.46 -2.43 10.70
N ALA A 286 -7.16 -2.68 10.82
CA ALA A 286 -6.55 -3.56 11.80
C ALA A 286 -5.37 -2.89 12.52
N GLU A 287 -5.46 -1.57 12.74
CA GLU A 287 -4.39 -0.75 13.31
C GLU A 287 -3.93 -1.21 14.70
N ALA A 288 -4.79 -1.90 15.44
CA ALA A 288 -4.44 -2.55 16.72
C ALA A 288 -3.36 -3.64 16.57
N ARG A 289 -3.27 -4.30 15.41
CA ARG A 289 -2.23 -5.30 15.11
C ARG A 289 -0.94 -4.63 14.64
N SER A 290 -1.07 -3.62 13.80
CA SER A 290 0.03 -2.84 13.22
C SER A 290 -0.53 -1.50 12.76
N PRO A 291 0.05 -0.35 13.15
CA PRO A 291 -0.55 0.98 12.95
C PRO A 291 -0.70 1.36 11.48
N ILE A 292 -0.11 0.60 10.57
CA ILE A 292 -0.16 0.83 9.13
C ILE A 292 -1.27 0.05 8.42
N ARG A 293 -2.04 -0.79 9.14
CA ARG A 293 -3.12 -1.61 8.57
C ARG A 293 -4.44 -0.85 8.50
N THR A 294 -4.50 0.16 7.65
CA THR A 294 -5.75 0.92 7.41
C THR A 294 -6.77 0.08 6.65
N ALA A 295 -8.04 0.47 6.74
CA ALA A 295 -9.14 -0.20 6.04
C ALA A 295 -8.88 -0.39 4.53
N PHE A 296 -8.24 0.59 3.87
CA PHE A 296 -7.91 0.48 2.45
C PHE A 296 -6.81 -0.56 2.17
N LEU A 297 -5.74 -0.57 2.97
CA LEU A 297 -4.68 -1.57 2.80
C LEU A 297 -5.19 -2.99 3.02
N GLU A 298 -6.11 -3.18 3.97
CA GLU A 298 -6.76 -4.47 4.18
C GLU A 298 -7.69 -4.83 3.01
N SER A 299 -8.54 -3.89 2.56
CA SER A 299 -9.44 -4.13 1.42
C SER A 299 -8.70 -4.53 0.14
N THR A 300 -7.60 -3.86 -0.20
CA THR A 300 -6.84 -4.16 -1.42
C THR A 300 -6.06 -5.47 -1.30
N ARG A 301 -5.45 -5.74 -0.13
CA ARG A 301 -4.77 -7.01 0.13
C ARG A 301 -5.72 -8.18 0.01
N ASP A 302 -6.85 -8.11 0.71
CA ASP A 302 -7.78 -9.23 0.79
C ASP A 302 -8.37 -9.56 -0.58
N TYR A 303 -8.73 -8.53 -1.36
CA TYR A 303 -9.23 -8.72 -2.71
C TYR A 303 -8.15 -9.31 -3.65
N ALA A 304 -6.92 -8.79 -3.60
CA ALA A 304 -5.82 -9.30 -4.42
C ALA A 304 -5.50 -10.76 -4.08
N GLN A 305 -5.45 -11.12 -2.80
CA GLN A 305 -5.19 -12.49 -2.35
C GLN A 305 -6.33 -13.45 -2.72
N LEU A 306 -7.59 -13.03 -2.56
CA LEU A 306 -8.74 -13.82 -3.01
C LEU A 306 -8.65 -14.12 -4.50
N ARG A 307 -8.36 -13.08 -5.29
CA ARG A 307 -8.24 -13.19 -6.75
C ARG A 307 -7.06 -14.07 -7.14
N TRP A 308 -5.90 -13.89 -6.51
CA TRP A 308 -4.71 -14.70 -6.74
C TRP A 308 -4.97 -16.18 -6.44
N ASN A 309 -5.62 -16.49 -5.31
CA ASN A 309 -5.95 -17.86 -4.93
C ASN A 309 -6.88 -18.52 -5.95
N LEU A 310 -7.97 -17.84 -6.36
CA LEU A 310 -8.95 -18.39 -7.30
C LEU A 310 -8.41 -18.50 -8.72
N MET A 311 -7.61 -17.54 -9.18
CA MET A 311 -6.98 -17.58 -10.51
C MET A 311 -5.85 -18.61 -10.59
N ASN A 312 -5.35 -19.09 -9.45
CA ASN A 312 -4.37 -20.18 -9.35
C ASN A 312 -4.95 -21.46 -8.75
N ASP A 313 -6.29 -21.59 -8.68
CA ASP A 313 -6.91 -22.80 -8.15
C ASP A 313 -6.47 -24.02 -8.97
N SER A 314 -6.30 -25.18 -8.34
CA SER A 314 -5.97 -26.42 -9.03
C SER A 314 -7.02 -26.83 -10.08
N ASP A 315 -8.30 -26.50 -9.86
CA ASP A 315 -9.39 -26.74 -10.79
C ASP A 315 -9.45 -25.65 -11.87
N ARG A 316 -9.29 -26.05 -13.13
CA ARG A 316 -9.35 -25.16 -14.29
C ARG A 316 -10.68 -24.41 -14.41
N SER A 317 -11.80 -25.04 -14.04
CA SER A 317 -13.12 -24.42 -14.12
C SER A 317 -13.27 -23.26 -13.14
N VAL A 318 -12.64 -23.37 -11.96
CA VAL A 318 -12.56 -22.27 -10.97
C VAL A 318 -11.71 -21.14 -11.53
N ARG A 319 -10.54 -21.44 -12.10
CA ARG A 319 -9.68 -20.42 -12.71
C ARG A 319 -10.38 -19.68 -13.85
N ASP A 320 -11.02 -20.40 -14.76
CA ASP A 320 -11.71 -19.83 -15.92
C ASP A 320 -12.90 -18.97 -15.50
N THR A 321 -13.65 -19.38 -14.46
CA THR A 321 -14.74 -18.58 -13.89
C THR A 321 -14.20 -17.34 -13.19
N ALA A 322 -13.18 -17.47 -12.35
CA ALA A 322 -12.54 -16.35 -11.66
C ALA A 322 -12.00 -15.31 -12.65
N ALA A 323 -11.34 -15.74 -13.72
CA ALA A 323 -10.85 -14.85 -14.78
C ALA A 323 -11.98 -14.17 -15.56
N ALA A 324 -13.19 -14.76 -15.59
CA ALA A 324 -14.36 -14.17 -16.24
C ALA A 324 -15.15 -13.23 -15.33
N THR A 325 -15.10 -13.36 -14.01
CA THR A 325 -15.95 -12.61 -13.07
C THR A 325 -15.19 -11.66 -12.15
N LEU A 326 -13.90 -11.88 -11.91
CA LEU A 326 -13.05 -11.03 -11.08
C LEU A 326 -12.02 -10.30 -11.95
N THR A 327 -11.80 -9.01 -11.67
CA THR A 327 -10.90 -8.18 -12.48
C THR A 327 -9.90 -7.39 -11.64
N HIS A 328 -8.99 -6.71 -12.32
CA HIS A 328 -8.05 -5.79 -11.71
C HIS A 328 -8.78 -4.65 -10.99
N ALA A 329 -8.25 -4.23 -9.84
CA ALA A 329 -8.86 -3.22 -8.99
C ALA A 329 -9.08 -1.86 -9.67
N LYS A 330 -8.32 -1.56 -10.75
CA LYS A 330 -8.50 -0.35 -11.57
C LYS A 330 -9.90 -0.18 -12.18
N TYR A 331 -10.64 -1.27 -12.37
CA TYR A 331 -12.02 -1.23 -12.84
C TYR A 331 -13.05 -1.17 -11.72
N CYS A 332 -12.63 -1.37 -10.47
CA CYS A 332 -13.48 -1.40 -9.28
C CYS A 332 -13.55 -0.03 -8.61
N THR A 333 -14.53 0.19 -7.74
CA THR A 333 -14.68 1.44 -6.95
C THR A 333 -14.46 1.17 -5.48
N PHE A 334 -13.62 1.98 -4.84
CA PHE A 334 -13.41 1.97 -3.39
C PHE A 334 -14.18 3.13 -2.78
N VAL A 335 -15.10 2.84 -1.87
CA VAL A 335 -15.91 3.83 -1.14
C VAL A 335 -15.52 3.83 0.32
N HIS A 336 -14.83 4.88 0.75
CA HIS A 336 -14.40 5.06 2.13
C HIS A 336 -15.52 5.68 2.95
N LEU A 337 -15.74 5.17 4.17
CA LEU A 337 -16.61 5.87 5.12
C LEU A 337 -16.01 7.24 5.45
N VAL A 338 -14.73 7.29 5.79
CA VAL A 338 -13.98 8.52 6.05
C VAL A 338 -12.77 8.58 5.13
N ALA A 339 -12.59 9.72 4.45
CA ALA A 339 -11.41 9.96 3.63
C ALA A 339 -10.12 9.84 4.47
N PRO A 340 -8.98 9.50 3.83
CA PRO A 340 -7.69 9.55 4.51
C PRO A 340 -7.38 10.97 5.01
N ASP A 341 -6.85 11.07 6.23
CA ASP A 341 -6.52 12.37 6.83
C ASP A 341 -5.29 12.99 6.15
N PRO A 342 -5.44 14.11 5.41
CA PRO A 342 -4.36 14.71 4.67
C PRO A 342 -3.32 15.40 5.55
N SER A 343 -3.54 15.49 6.86
CA SER A 343 -2.55 16.01 7.82
C SER A 343 -1.62 14.92 8.36
N ARG A 344 -1.87 13.65 8.07
CA ARG A 344 -1.17 12.49 8.68
C ARG A 344 -0.37 11.69 7.66
N ALA A 345 0.70 11.05 8.14
CA ALA A 345 1.48 10.11 7.34
C ALA A 345 0.63 8.92 6.83
N ALA A 346 -0.36 8.48 7.60
CA ALA A 346 -1.31 7.44 7.19
C ALA A 346 -2.19 7.87 5.99
N GLY A 347 -2.43 9.17 5.81
CA GLY A 347 -3.11 9.72 4.63
C GLY A 347 -2.27 9.52 3.37
N VAL A 348 -0.99 9.94 3.43
CA VAL A 348 0.01 9.72 2.36
C VAL A 348 0.14 8.23 2.05
N MET A 349 0.22 7.39 3.09
CA MET A 349 0.30 5.95 2.96
C MET A 349 -0.88 5.37 2.19
N THR A 350 -2.10 5.82 2.49
CA THR A 350 -3.32 5.30 1.86
C THR A 350 -3.39 5.69 0.38
N PHE A 351 -3.01 6.93 0.03
CA PHE A 351 -2.90 7.35 -1.37
C PHE A 351 -1.79 6.62 -2.11
N GLY A 352 -0.66 6.38 -1.43
CA GLY A 352 0.40 5.52 -1.94
C GLY A 352 -0.09 4.10 -2.25
N ALA A 353 -0.82 3.50 -1.30
CA ALA A 353 -1.37 2.16 -1.46
C ALA A 353 -2.39 2.10 -2.60
N TYR A 354 -3.18 3.16 -2.80
CA TYR A 354 -4.08 3.24 -3.95
C TYR A 354 -3.30 3.25 -5.27
N GLY A 355 -2.25 4.07 -5.39
CA GLY A 355 -1.39 4.04 -6.57
C GLY A 355 -0.79 2.68 -6.84
N SER A 356 -0.27 2.02 -5.80
CA SER A 356 0.26 0.64 -5.86
C SER A 356 -0.80 -0.40 -6.23
N THR A 357 -2.08 -0.14 -5.94
CA THR A 357 -3.20 -1.03 -6.29
C THR A 357 -3.67 -0.83 -7.73
N MET A 358 -3.52 0.39 -8.26
CA MET A 358 -3.85 0.68 -9.65
C MET A 358 -2.71 0.28 -10.59
N GLU A 359 -1.47 0.47 -10.14
CA GLU A 359 -0.18 0.26 -10.81
C GLU A 359 -0.05 0.89 -12.21
N GLY A 360 -0.97 1.80 -12.55
CA GLY A 360 -1.05 2.46 -13.85
C GLY A 360 -2.37 3.20 -14.03
N ALA A 361 -2.65 3.57 -15.29
CA ALA A 361 -3.79 4.40 -15.65
C ALA A 361 -5.14 3.76 -15.27
N VAL A 362 -5.98 4.57 -14.62
CA VAL A 362 -7.36 4.20 -14.29
C VAL A 362 -8.25 4.50 -15.51
N PRO A 363 -8.92 3.51 -16.11
CA PRO A 363 -9.61 3.69 -17.40
C PRO A 363 -10.78 4.69 -17.41
N GLN A 364 -11.31 5.04 -16.24
CA GLN A 364 -12.36 6.05 -16.09
C GLN A 364 -11.98 7.02 -14.97
N ALA A 365 -11.69 8.27 -15.34
CA ALA A 365 -11.31 9.32 -14.41
C ALA A 365 -12.50 9.92 -13.62
N PHE A 366 -13.72 9.93 -14.20
CA PHE A 366 -14.89 10.53 -13.56
C PHE A 366 -16.19 9.70 -13.75
N PRO A 367 -17.01 9.53 -12.69
CA PRO A 367 -16.67 9.78 -11.29
C PRO A 367 -15.51 8.88 -10.83
N SER A 368 -14.70 9.36 -9.88
CA SER A 368 -13.45 8.70 -9.47
C SER A 368 -13.67 7.28 -8.93
N SER A 369 -12.66 6.42 -9.04
CA SER A 369 -12.62 5.12 -8.38
C SER A 369 -12.33 5.20 -6.88
N PHE A 370 -11.69 6.28 -6.44
CA PHE A 370 -11.44 6.59 -5.04
C PHE A 370 -12.52 7.55 -4.54
N GLN A 371 -13.51 7.04 -3.82
CA GLN A 371 -14.60 7.84 -3.28
C GLN A 371 -14.64 7.81 -1.76
N TYR A 372 -15.20 8.87 -1.16
CA TYR A 372 -15.41 8.93 0.29
C TYR A 372 -16.73 9.60 0.65
N ILE A 373 -17.32 9.21 1.79
CA ILE A 373 -18.60 9.76 2.26
C ILE A 373 -18.37 11.05 3.06
N ARG A 374 -17.45 11.03 4.03
CA ARG A 374 -17.14 12.19 4.87
C ARG A 374 -15.65 12.48 4.99
N THR A 375 -15.33 13.71 5.32
CA THR A 375 -13.97 14.13 5.67
C THR A 375 -13.68 13.88 7.15
N PRO A 376 -12.40 13.76 7.55
CA PRO A 376 -12.01 13.89 8.94
C PRO A 376 -12.43 15.24 9.53
N ALA A 377 -12.52 15.31 10.87
CA ALA A 377 -12.88 16.56 11.55
C ALA A 377 -11.86 17.67 11.23
N GLY A 378 -12.37 18.84 10.82
CA GLY A 378 -11.53 20.00 10.47
C GLY A 378 -10.86 19.91 9.09
N VAL A 379 -11.13 18.87 8.30
CA VAL A 379 -10.57 18.66 6.96
C VAL A 379 -11.63 18.97 5.89
N THR A 380 -11.21 19.66 4.83
CA THR A 380 -12.04 19.95 3.65
C THR A 380 -11.73 19.02 2.47
N ASP A 381 -12.63 18.97 1.49
CA ASP A 381 -12.36 18.24 0.24
C ASP A 381 -11.15 18.82 -0.51
N PHE A 382 -10.91 20.13 -0.38
CA PHE A 382 -9.75 20.82 -0.94
C PHE A 382 -8.44 20.33 -0.31
N ASP A 383 -8.40 20.08 0.99
CA ASP A 383 -7.20 19.57 1.66
C ASP A 383 -6.82 18.17 1.16
N ILE A 384 -7.83 17.31 0.94
CA ILE A 384 -7.67 15.96 0.40
C ILE A 384 -7.15 16.02 -1.03
N ALA A 385 -7.79 16.84 -1.89
CA ALA A 385 -7.37 17.04 -3.27
C ALA A 385 -5.95 17.65 -3.35
N SER A 386 -5.62 18.58 -2.44
CA SER A 386 -4.30 19.20 -2.36
C SER A 386 -3.21 18.20 -1.99
N LEU A 387 -3.49 17.22 -1.11
CA LEU A 387 -2.55 16.15 -0.86
C LEU A 387 -2.36 15.27 -2.11
N ALA A 388 -3.45 14.86 -2.77
CA ALA A 388 -3.37 14.03 -3.97
C ALA A 388 -2.56 14.71 -5.09
N ALA A 389 -2.74 16.00 -5.31
CA ALA A 389 -2.02 16.79 -6.32
C ALA A 389 -0.52 16.97 -6.03
N ARG A 390 -0.07 16.76 -4.79
CA ARG A 390 1.35 16.84 -4.39
C ARG A 390 2.04 15.48 -4.34
N MET A 391 1.34 14.40 -4.67
CA MET A 391 1.94 13.06 -4.72
C MET A 391 3.02 12.98 -5.82
N PRO A 392 4.01 12.06 -5.69
CA PRO A 392 5.07 11.91 -6.67
C PRO A 392 4.55 11.68 -8.10
N PRO A 393 5.38 11.90 -9.15
CA PRO A 393 5.00 11.82 -10.55
C PRO A 393 4.15 10.60 -10.92
N PHE A 394 4.51 9.40 -10.43
CA PHE A 394 3.73 8.17 -10.66
C PHE A 394 2.24 8.33 -10.32
N TYR A 395 1.94 8.96 -9.19
CA TYR A 395 0.57 9.05 -8.69
C TYR A 395 -0.24 10.14 -9.40
N CYS A 396 0.41 11.24 -9.80
CA CYS A 396 -0.27 12.38 -10.41
C CYS A 396 -0.30 12.35 -11.94
N GLN A 397 0.63 11.64 -12.59
CA GLN A 397 0.75 11.59 -14.05
C GLN A 397 0.24 10.27 -14.65
N ASP A 398 0.52 9.13 -14.00
CA ASP A 398 0.16 7.82 -14.56
C ASP A 398 -1.10 7.26 -13.93
N VAL A 399 -1.18 7.25 -12.59
CA VAL A 399 -2.40 6.79 -11.89
C VAL A 399 -3.52 7.84 -11.95
N GLU A 400 -3.15 9.12 -12.04
CA GLU A 400 -4.07 10.27 -11.98
C GLU A 400 -4.98 10.21 -10.73
N LEU A 401 -4.37 10.06 -9.55
CA LEU A 401 -5.09 10.00 -8.28
C LEU A 401 -6.01 11.23 -8.08
N ALA A 402 -7.31 11.00 -8.10
CA ALA A 402 -8.33 12.04 -7.96
C ALA A 402 -9.40 11.64 -6.92
N PRO A 403 -9.12 11.73 -5.61
CA PRO A 403 -10.10 11.37 -4.58
C PRO A 403 -11.31 12.30 -4.61
N MET A 404 -12.51 11.76 -4.50
CA MET A 404 -13.75 12.52 -4.65
C MET A 404 -14.77 12.17 -3.57
N ARG A 405 -15.51 13.16 -3.06
CA ARG A 405 -16.69 12.87 -2.24
C ARG A 405 -17.76 12.19 -3.09
N VAL A 406 -18.47 11.21 -2.53
CA VAL A 406 -19.61 10.57 -3.22
C VAL A 406 -20.58 11.62 -3.75
N LEU A 407 -21.03 11.46 -4.99
CA LEU A 407 -21.89 12.44 -5.66
C LEU A 407 -23.38 12.28 -5.30
N ASN A 408 -23.77 11.13 -4.74
CA ASN A 408 -25.14 10.91 -4.31
C ASN A 408 -25.44 11.79 -3.07
N PRO A 409 -26.38 12.74 -3.17
CA PRO A 409 -26.65 13.71 -2.10
C PRO A 409 -27.25 13.07 -0.85
N GLU A 410 -28.02 11.99 -1.00
CA GLU A 410 -28.61 11.26 0.11
C GLU A 410 -27.53 10.52 0.91
N LEU A 411 -26.64 9.79 0.22
CA LEU A 411 -25.50 9.13 0.86
C LEU A 411 -24.58 10.16 1.56
N ALA A 412 -24.29 11.29 0.91
CA ALA A 412 -23.49 12.36 1.50
C ALA A 412 -24.15 12.97 2.75
N ALA A 413 -25.47 13.19 2.72
CA ALA A 413 -26.22 13.76 3.85
C ALA A 413 -26.33 12.80 5.03
N GLN A 414 -26.65 11.51 4.79
CA GLN A 414 -26.74 10.49 5.84
C GLN A 414 -25.37 10.19 6.48
N GLY A 415 -24.29 10.28 5.69
CA GLY A 415 -22.93 10.18 6.20
C GLY A 415 -22.54 11.30 7.17
N ALA A 416 -23.11 12.49 6.99
CA ALA A 416 -22.88 13.63 7.87
C ALA A 416 -23.65 13.51 9.21
N SER A 417 -24.84 12.90 9.21
CA SER A 417 -25.68 12.76 10.41
C SER A 417 -25.27 11.62 11.36
N THR A 418 -24.45 10.67 10.89
CA THR A 418 -23.93 9.52 11.67
C THR A 418 -22.56 9.78 12.33
N ALA A 419 -22.13 11.03 12.39
CA ALA A 419 -20.94 11.44 13.15
C ALA A 419 -21.17 11.17 14.65
N PRO A 420 -20.16 10.64 15.38
CA PRO A 420 -20.31 10.45 16.82
C PRO A 420 -20.67 11.79 17.46
N GLY A 421 -21.82 11.83 18.14
CA GLY A 421 -22.23 12.98 18.92
C GLY A 421 -21.09 13.38 19.86
N ARG A 422 -20.85 14.70 19.97
CA ARG A 422 -19.94 15.26 20.96
C ARG A 422 -20.23 14.60 22.31
N VAL A 423 -19.31 13.77 22.80
CA VAL A 423 -19.32 13.39 24.21
C VAL A 423 -19.05 14.69 24.96
N GLY A 424 -20.08 15.19 25.65
CA GLY A 424 -20.00 16.39 26.48
C GLY A 424 -18.93 16.21 27.54
N HIS A 425 -18.22 17.31 27.80
CA HIS A 425 -17.20 17.49 28.82
C HIS A 425 -17.65 17.05 30.21
#